data_AF-A0AAV5RFE3-F1
#
_entry.id   AF-A0AAV5RFE3-F1
#
_cell.length_a   1.000
_cell.length_b   1.000
_cell.length_c   1.000
_cell.angle_alpha   90.00
_cell.angle_beta   90.00
_cell.angle_gamma   90.00
#
_symmetry.space_group_name_H-M   'P 1'
#
loop_
_entity.id
_entity.type
_entity.pdbx_description
1 polymer ?
#
loop_
_entity_poly.entity_id
_entity_poly.type
_entity_poly.pdbx_seq_one_letter_code
_entity_poly.pdbx_strand_id
1 'polypeptide(L)'
;MDFLKYLWKPRGALTVPEYGPDDSADLLVKSLIYMFKRLDLANQEDLQRQNVEDMTPEDMIRLDKLYNIEGFERKLQNDPHRVLVDWNKNRFRAMLILAHMPQIDTLPKFDLPNYRFVILESDSSNDEYVRTLSTSDIYIEHNLPIQVRREIAATVLRKYRERNLQTRDMIITDYLRLVATEIQVARIYKAMVSKMPQQNQQNPTARPNEFQTNDSSTSEPHLSQFKSQSRFPTRSSSPSRSPSPSRSPSPVRSKQRSDPLNSKLGNAPDLSARGPATPAQSPRQSPQASPQGSPKRPSTAKFANFNNASKPSKPTSSTYIPRNGVSPSLDAGKKYILQQARLAVKGRIEKEQRILNEQHST
;
A
#
# COMPACT_ATOMS: atom_id res chain seq x y z
N MET A 1 37.82 -1.87 -2.76
CA MET A 1 36.99 -1.18 -1.74
C MET A 1 35.86 -0.39 -2.43
N ASP A 2 35.11 -1.00 -3.36
CA ASP A 2 34.03 -0.30 -4.10
C ASP A 2 32.74 -1.13 -4.27
N PHE A 3 32.62 -2.28 -3.57
CA PHE A 3 31.38 -3.07 -3.54
C PHE A 3 30.24 -2.36 -2.76
N LEU A 4 30.61 -1.49 -1.81
CA LEU A 4 29.65 -0.73 -1.00
C LEU A 4 29.04 0.47 -1.73
N LYS A 5 29.60 0.93 -2.86
CA LYS A 5 28.97 1.99 -3.67
C LYS A 5 27.80 1.47 -4.54
N TYR A 6 27.76 0.18 -4.83
CA TYR A 6 26.62 -0.45 -5.52
C TYR A 6 25.45 -0.79 -4.59
N LEU A 7 25.68 -0.77 -3.27
CA LEU A 7 24.64 -1.01 -2.26
C LEU A 7 23.83 0.25 -1.87
N TRP A 8 24.20 1.43 -2.42
CA TRP A 8 23.64 2.73 -2.06
C TRP A 8 23.19 3.57 -3.27
N LYS A 9 22.63 2.93 -4.31
CA LYS A 9 21.61 3.61 -5.14
C LYS A 9 20.37 3.85 -4.26
N PRO A 10 19.67 4.99 -4.39
CA PRO A 10 18.67 5.44 -3.43
C PRO A 10 17.55 4.41 -3.26
N ARG A 11 17.63 3.63 -2.19
CA ARG A 11 16.56 2.78 -1.70
C ARG A 11 15.40 3.66 -1.26
N GLY A 12 14.33 3.65 -2.04
CA GLY A 12 13.11 4.39 -1.70
C GLY A 12 12.14 4.60 -2.85
N ALA A 13 12.55 4.40 -4.10
CA ALA A 13 11.66 4.49 -5.24
C ALA A 13 11.05 3.12 -5.62
N LEU A 14 9.78 3.10 -6.01
CA LEU A 14 9.01 1.96 -6.47
C LEU A 14 9.49 1.52 -7.87
N THR A 15 10.73 1.05 -7.98
CA THR A 15 11.18 0.29 -9.15
C THR A 15 10.52 -1.09 -9.10
N VAL A 16 9.49 -1.27 -9.95
CA VAL A 16 9.37 -2.46 -10.82
C VAL A 16 10.78 -2.82 -11.33
N PRO A 17 11.16 -4.12 -11.51
CA PRO A 17 12.51 -4.57 -11.89
C PRO A 17 13.31 -3.47 -12.57
N GLU A 18 14.48 -3.11 -12.00
CA GLU A 18 15.37 -2.04 -12.51
C GLU A 18 15.72 -2.32 -13.97
N TYR A 19 14.78 -1.91 -14.77
CA TYR A 19 14.79 -1.75 -16.17
C TYR A 19 15.76 -0.59 -16.38
N GLY A 20 16.78 -0.80 -17.20
CA GLY A 20 17.84 0.17 -17.45
C GLY A 20 17.25 1.53 -17.86
N PRO A 21 18.06 2.60 -17.92
CA PRO A 21 17.59 3.89 -18.43
C PRO A 21 16.96 3.81 -19.84
N ASP A 22 17.16 2.70 -20.56
CA ASP A 22 16.65 2.41 -21.90
C ASP A 22 15.41 1.51 -21.95
N ASP A 23 14.98 0.96 -20.81
CA ASP A 23 13.83 0.07 -20.81
C ASP A 23 12.52 0.89 -20.87
N SER A 24 11.78 0.66 -21.96
CA SER A 24 10.55 1.38 -22.27
C SER A 24 9.51 1.29 -21.14
N ALA A 25 8.81 2.40 -20.86
CA ALA A 25 7.63 2.40 -19.99
C ALA A 25 6.56 1.36 -20.42
N ASP A 26 6.60 0.92 -21.66
CA ASP A 26 5.78 -0.16 -22.20
C ASP A 26 6.06 -1.49 -21.48
N LEU A 27 7.32 -1.79 -21.18
CA LEU A 27 7.72 -3.00 -20.46
C LEU A 27 7.24 -2.95 -19.01
N LEU A 28 7.33 -1.77 -18.38
CA LEU A 28 6.74 -1.51 -17.07
C LEU A 28 5.23 -1.81 -17.06
N VAL A 29 4.48 -1.24 -18.00
CA VAL A 29 3.03 -1.46 -18.12
C VAL A 29 2.70 -2.95 -18.34
N LYS A 30 3.43 -3.63 -19.22
CA LYS A 30 3.27 -5.09 -19.45
C LYS A 30 3.57 -5.90 -18.20
N SER A 31 4.63 -5.57 -17.47
CA SER A 31 5.01 -6.27 -16.23
C SER A 31 3.95 -6.08 -15.14
N LEU A 32 3.38 -4.88 -14.99
CA LEU A 32 2.33 -4.60 -14.00
C LEU A 32 1.04 -5.37 -14.32
N ILE A 33 0.64 -5.46 -15.59
CA ILE A 33 -0.51 -6.27 -16.00
C ILE A 33 -0.26 -7.74 -15.72
N TYR A 34 0.92 -8.24 -16.07
CA TYR A 34 1.29 -9.62 -15.78
C TYR A 34 1.24 -9.90 -14.27
N MET A 35 1.88 -9.07 -13.45
CA MET A 35 1.88 -9.22 -11.99
C MET A 35 0.47 -9.16 -11.39
N PHE A 36 -0.40 -8.31 -11.93
CA PHE A 36 -1.80 -8.24 -11.49
C PHE A 36 -2.54 -9.56 -11.65
N LYS A 37 -2.44 -10.17 -12.84
CA LYS A 37 -3.05 -11.47 -13.15
C LYS A 37 -2.37 -12.59 -12.38
N ARG A 38 -1.03 -12.61 -12.41
CA ARG A 38 -0.20 -13.68 -11.84
C ARG A 38 -0.27 -13.75 -10.32
N LEU A 39 -0.49 -12.64 -9.61
CA LEU A 39 -0.58 -12.60 -8.14
C LEU A 39 -2.02 -12.41 -7.61
N ASP A 40 -3.01 -12.39 -8.51
CA ASP A 40 -4.43 -12.21 -8.17
C ASP A 40 -4.69 -11.08 -7.16
N LEU A 41 -4.07 -9.91 -7.43
CA LEU A 41 -4.04 -8.76 -6.52
C LEU A 41 -5.43 -8.14 -6.28
N ALA A 42 -6.43 -8.56 -7.03
CA ALA A 42 -7.82 -8.14 -6.82
C ALA A 42 -8.49 -8.92 -5.69
N ASN A 43 -8.32 -10.23 -5.67
CA ASN A 43 -9.12 -11.10 -4.82
C ASN A 43 -8.39 -11.48 -3.53
N GLN A 44 -7.06 -11.58 -3.53
CA GLN A 44 -6.36 -12.19 -2.41
C GLN A 44 -5.89 -11.19 -1.33
N GLU A 45 -5.98 -11.61 -0.07
CA GLU A 45 -5.27 -11.00 1.06
C GLU A 45 -3.80 -11.48 1.11
N ASP A 46 -3.58 -12.74 0.75
CA ASP A 46 -2.26 -13.38 0.66
C ASP A 46 -1.78 -13.45 -0.79
N LEU A 47 -0.49 -13.18 -1.03
CA LEU A 47 0.08 -13.26 -2.38
C LEU A 47 0.29 -14.73 -2.77
N GLN A 48 -0.64 -15.32 -3.53
CA GLN A 48 -0.43 -16.62 -4.18
C GLN A 48 -0.35 -16.46 -5.69
N ARG A 49 0.54 -17.23 -6.31
CA ARG A 49 0.71 -17.22 -7.76
C ARG A 49 -0.41 -18.01 -8.43
N GLN A 50 -1.16 -17.38 -9.32
CA GLN A 50 -2.22 -17.99 -10.12
C GLN A 50 -1.75 -18.30 -11.54
N ASN A 51 -2.30 -19.34 -12.15
CA ASN A 51 -2.07 -19.57 -13.57
C ASN A 51 -2.73 -18.44 -14.38
N VAL A 52 -1.99 -17.89 -15.34
CA VAL A 52 -2.52 -16.87 -16.25
C VAL A 52 -3.19 -17.60 -17.41
N GLU A 53 -4.44 -17.26 -17.69
CA GLU A 53 -5.19 -17.81 -18.83
C GLU A 53 -4.39 -17.61 -20.13
N ASP A 54 -4.46 -18.62 -21.01
CA ASP A 54 -3.80 -18.65 -22.32
C ASP A 54 -2.25 -18.64 -22.30
N MET A 55 -1.61 -18.90 -21.16
CA MET A 55 -0.14 -19.06 -21.09
C MET A 55 0.29 -20.47 -20.73
N THR A 56 1.33 -20.96 -21.42
CA THR A 56 1.96 -22.23 -21.05
C THR A 56 2.75 -22.10 -19.73
N PRO A 57 2.94 -23.18 -18.97
CA PRO A 57 3.80 -23.17 -17.78
C PRO A 57 5.22 -22.66 -18.05
N GLU A 58 5.78 -23.00 -19.21
CA GLU A 58 7.11 -22.58 -19.64
C GLU A 58 7.18 -21.06 -19.87
N ASP A 59 6.15 -20.49 -20.50
CA ASP A 59 6.04 -19.04 -20.71
C ASP A 59 5.90 -18.31 -19.37
N MET A 60 5.10 -18.83 -18.44
CA MET A 60 4.95 -18.25 -17.11
C MET A 60 6.29 -18.26 -16.35
N ILE A 61 7.06 -19.35 -16.39
CA ILE A 61 8.38 -19.40 -15.76
C ILE A 61 9.33 -18.36 -16.38
N ARG A 62 9.28 -18.21 -17.71
CA ARG A 62 10.08 -17.21 -18.43
C ARG A 62 9.69 -15.78 -18.04
N LEU A 63 8.40 -15.49 -17.96
CA LEU A 63 7.87 -14.17 -17.58
C LEU A 63 8.08 -13.87 -16.10
N ASP A 64 7.90 -14.84 -15.20
CA ASP A 64 8.21 -14.73 -13.76
C ASP A 64 9.66 -14.29 -13.56
N LYS A 65 10.59 -14.85 -14.35
CA LYS A 65 12.01 -14.45 -14.36
C LYS A 65 12.22 -13.08 -15.01
N LEU A 66 11.65 -12.83 -16.19
CA LEU A 66 11.81 -11.58 -16.95
C LEU A 66 11.29 -10.36 -16.17
N TYR A 67 10.16 -10.53 -15.49
CA TYR A 67 9.50 -9.49 -14.72
C TYR A 67 9.84 -9.56 -13.22
N ASN A 68 10.78 -10.41 -12.83
CA ASN A 68 11.26 -10.53 -11.45
C ASN A 68 10.11 -10.59 -10.42
N ILE A 69 9.20 -11.54 -10.60
CA ILE A 69 8.03 -11.66 -9.73
C ILE A 69 8.42 -11.88 -8.28
N GLU A 70 9.51 -12.61 -8.03
CA GLU A 70 10.01 -12.85 -6.67
C GLU A 70 10.47 -11.55 -6.00
N GLY A 71 11.17 -10.68 -6.73
CA GLY A 71 11.56 -9.36 -6.23
C GLY A 71 10.34 -8.49 -5.93
N PHE A 72 9.31 -8.59 -6.77
CA PHE A 72 8.06 -7.87 -6.56
C PHE A 72 7.30 -8.35 -5.31
N GLU A 73 7.11 -9.67 -5.16
CA GLU A 73 6.49 -10.28 -3.97
C GLU A 73 7.26 -9.90 -2.72
N ARG A 74 8.59 -10.04 -2.76
CA ARG A 74 9.47 -9.66 -1.64
C ARG A 74 9.32 -8.19 -1.27
N LYS A 75 9.10 -7.30 -2.23
CA LYS A 75 8.90 -5.86 -1.98
C LYS A 75 7.56 -5.57 -1.33
N LEU A 76 6.50 -6.28 -1.71
CA LEU A 76 5.20 -6.18 -1.05
C LEU A 76 5.25 -6.77 0.37
N GLN A 77 5.88 -7.94 0.49
CA GLN A 77 6.03 -8.63 1.77
C GLN A 77 6.96 -7.88 2.71
N ASN A 78 8.06 -7.27 2.26
CA ASN A 78 9.01 -6.60 3.17
C ASN A 78 8.70 -5.11 3.42
N ASP A 79 7.44 -4.69 3.24
CA ASP A 79 7.01 -3.34 3.62
C ASP A 79 6.46 -3.33 5.06
N PRO A 80 6.97 -2.46 5.95
CA PRO A 80 6.45 -2.33 7.32
C PRO A 80 4.97 -1.95 7.39
N HIS A 81 4.41 -1.35 6.33
CA HIS A 81 3.01 -0.98 6.27
C HIS A 81 2.10 -2.12 5.80
N ARG A 82 2.65 -3.33 5.51
CA ARG A 82 1.86 -4.53 5.16
C ARG A 82 0.80 -4.91 6.21
N VAL A 83 0.98 -4.45 7.45
CA VAL A 83 0.02 -4.63 8.55
C VAL A 83 -1.22 -3.75 8.47
N LEU A 84 -1.23 -2.77 7.56
CA LEU A 84 -2.36 -1.90 7.30
C LEU A 84 -3.35 -2.61 6.37
N VAL A 85 -4.62 -2.25 6.49
CA VAL A 85 -5.70 -2.85 5.70
C VAL A 85 -5.45 -2.71 4.21
N ASP A 86 -5.71 -3.79 3.45
CA ASP A 86 -5.60 -3.84 1.99
C ASP A 86 -4.30 -3.26 1.43
N TRP A 87 -3.19 -3.37 2.19
CA TRP A 87 -1.94 -2.71 1.84
C TRP A 87 -1.42 -3.17 0.48
N ASN A 88 -1.38 -4.48 0.23
CA ASN A 88 -0.85 -5.03 -1.02
C ASN A 88 -1.63 -4.53 -2.25
N LYS A 89 -2.98 -4.51 -2.16
CA LYS A 89 -3.86 -4.00 -3.23
C LYS A 89 -3.58 -2.53 -3.53
N ASN A 90 -3.49 -1.72 -2.49
CA ASN A 90 -3.32 -0.28 -2.63
C ASN A 90 -1.88 0.14 -2.94
N ARG A 91 -0.90 -0.66 -2.51
CA ARG A 91 0.49 -0.54 -2.92
C ARG A 91 0.63 -0.82 -4.41
N PHE A 92 -0.07 -1.82 -4.95
CA PHE A 92 -0.15 -2.06 -6.38
C PHE A 92 -0.82 -0.91 -7.15
N ARG A 93 -1.99 -0.43 -6.69
CA ARG A 93 -2.66 0.74 -7.30
C ARG A 93 -1.77 1.98 -7.36
N ALA A 94 -0.94 2.19 -6.33
CA ALA A 94 0.03 3.28 -6.33
C ALA A 94 1.09 3.13 -7.45
N MET A 95 1.45 1.91 -7.84
CA MET A 95 2.37 1.66 -8.97
C MET A 95 1.74 1.94 -10.33
N LEU A 96 0.40 1.95 -10.42
CA LEU A 96 -0.32 2.31 -11.64
C LEU A 96 -0.30 3.82 -11.91
N ILE A 97 0.22 4.63 -10.98
CA ILE A 97 0.46 6.05 -11.19
C ILE A 97 1.82 6.21 -11.88
N LEU A 98 1.78 6.35 -13.20
CA LEU A 98 2.94 6.39 -14.07
C LEU A 98 3.58 7.77 -14.12
N ALA A 99 4.86 7.72 -14.47
CA ALA A 99 5.73 8.88 -14.54
C ALA A 99 5.53 9.79 -15.75
N HIS A 100 5.21 9.15 -16.86
CA HIS A 100 5.09 9.71 -18.19
C HIS A 100 4.24 8.73 -18.99
N MET A 101 3.65 9.21 -20.08
CA MET A 101 2.93 8.36 -21.01
C MET A 101 3.93 7.40 -21.70
N PRO A 102 3.65 6.08 -21.77
CA PRO A 102 4.47 5.15 -22.53
C PRO A 102 4.38 5.42 -24.05
N GLN A 103 5.23 4.80 -24.86
CA GLN A 103 5.20 4.92 -26.33
C GLN A 103 4.12 4.03 -26.96
N ILE A 104 2.97 3.92 -26.30
CA ILE A 104 1.80 3.17 -26.75
C ILE A 104 0.64 4.14 -26.94
N ASP A 105 -0.10 3.98 -28.04
CA ASP A 105 -1.21 4.88 -28.38
C ASP A 105 -2.31 4.88 -27.32
N THR A 106 -2.56 3.70 -26.73
CA THR A 106 -3.59 3.52 -25.71
C THR A 106 -3.08 2.69 -24.55
N LEU A 107 -3.23 3.21 -23.33
CA LEU A 107 -2.94 2.46 -22.11
C LEU A 107 -3.87 1.23 -22.02
N PRO A 108 -3.32 0.04 -21.76
CA PRO A 108 -4.12 -1.15 -21.57
C PRO A 108 -5.02 -1.02 -20.34
N LYS A 109 -6.18 -1.67 -20.40
CA LYS A 109 -7.17 -1.68 -19.32
C LYS A 109 -7.10 -2.98 -18.55
N PHE A 110 -7.40 -2.91 -17.26
CA PHE A 110 -7.58 -4.09 -16.43
C PHE A 110 -9.02 -4.61 -16.60
N ASP A 111 -9.19 -5.92 -16.45
CA ASP A 111 -10.49 -6.58 -16.52
C ASP A 111 -11.40 -6.21 -15.33
N LEU A 112 -10.81 -5.62 -14.28
CA LEU A 112 -11.49 -5.25 -13.06
C LEU A 112 -11.60 -3.73 -12.89
N PRO A 113 -12.73 -3.24 -12.35
CA PRO A 113 -12.88 -1.83 -12.05
C PRO A 113 -11.88 -1.40 -10.97
N ASN A 114 -11.55 -0.11 -10.95
CA ASN A 114 -10.68 0.51 -9.93
C ASN A 114 -9.19 0.11 -10.01
N TYR A 115 -8.78 -0.48 -11.12
CA TYR A 115 -7.39 -0.62 -11.51
C TYR A 115 -7.23 0.07 -12.86
N ARG A 116 -6.57 1.22 -12.86
CA ARG A 116 -6.29 1.97 -14.08
C ARG A 116 -4.95 2.67 -13.97
N PHE A 117 -4.28 2.79 -15.11
CA PHE A 117 -3.11 3.64 -15.23
C PHE A 117 -3.52 5.10 -15.17
N VAL A 118 -2.75 5.89 -14.42
CA VAL A 118 -2.92 7.33 -14.29
C VAL A 118 -1.57 7.97 -14.52
N ILE A 119 -1.50 9.02 -15.33
CA ILE A 119 -0.25 9.75 -15.56
C ILE A 119 -0.14 10.89 -14.55
N LEU A 120 1.05 11.04 -13.96
CA LEU A 120 1.40 12.16 -13.09
C LEU A 120 2.76 12.73 -13.53
N GLU A 121 2.71 13.73 -14.39
CA GLU A 121 3.89 14.34 -15.02
C GLU A 121 4.70 15.15 -14.00
N SER A 122 6.01 15.30 -14.23
CA SER A 122 6.91 15.99 -13.30
C SER A 122 6.69 17.50 -13.26
N ASP A 123 6.24 18.06 -14.37
CA ASP A 123 5.92 19.47 -14.58
C ASP A 123 4.47 19.83 -14.24
N SER A 124 3.63 18.83 -13.90
CA SER A 124 2.28 19.05 -13.39
C SER A 124 2.26 20.01 -12.19
N SER A 125 1.22 20.85 -12.14
CA SER A 125 1.01 21.82 -11.06
C SER A 125 0.71 21.14 -9.72
N ASN A 126 0.85 21.87 -8.59
CA ASN A 126 0.46 21.34 -7.28
C ASN A 126 -1.01 20.92 -7.25
N ASP A 127 -1.90 21.72 -7.85
CA ASP A 127 -3.33 21.44 -7.88
C ASP A 127 -3.63 20.18 -8.69
N GLU A 128 -2.89 19.95 -9.77
CA GLU A 128 -2.97 18.72 -10.53
C GLU A 128 -2.50 17.50 -9.73
N TYR A 129 -1.37 17.59 -9.03
CA TYR A 129 -0.94 16.53 -8.11
C TYR A 129 -1.99 16.23 -7.04
N VAL A 130 -2.55 17.27 -6.40
CA VAL A 130 -3.60 17.12 -5.37
C VAL A 130 -4.83 16.46 -5.99
N ARG A 131 -5.28 16.94 -7.15
CA ARG A 131 -6.43 16.37 -7.87
C ARG A 131 -6.17 14.90 -8.18
N THR A 132 -5.11 14.58 -8.90
CA THR A 132 -4.77 13.22 -9.35
C THR A 132 -4.66 12.24 -8.20
N LEU A 133 -3.92 12.59 -7.13
CA LEU A 133 -3.79 11.71 -5.96
C LEU A 133 -5.13 11.55 -5.23
N SER A 134 -5.88 12.64 -5.02
CA SER A 134 -7.15 12.61 -4.28
C SER A 134 -8.30 11.93 -5.04
N THR A 135 -8.25 11.89 -6.38
CA THR A 135 -9.23 11.17 -7.22
C THR A 135 -8.74 9.80 -7.70
N SER A 136 -7.55 9.36 -7.26
CA SER A 136 -7.03 8.03 -7.59
C SER A 136 -7.88 6.92 -6.97
N ASP A 137 -7.71 5.70 -7.45
CA ASP A 137 -8.45 4.52 -6.97
C ASP A 137 -7.81 3.91 -5.69
N ILE A 138 -6.76 4.56 -5.17
CA ILE A 138 -6.11 4.18 -3.90
C ILE A 138 -7.12 4.26 -2.75
N TYR A 139 -7.36 3.11 -2.11
CA TYR A 139 -8.26 2.88 -0.99
C TYR A 139 -9.74 3.20 -1.27
N ILE A 140 -10.19 2.96 -2.50
CA ILE A 140 -11.57 3.24 -2.90
C ILE A 140 -12.61 2.48 -2.07
N GLU A 141 -12.26 1.32 -1.51
CA GLU A 141 -13.16 0.47 -0.70
C GLU A 141 -13.55 1.12 0.64
N HIS A 142 -12.77 2.07 1.14
CA HIS A 142 -12.91 2.61 2.50
C HIS A 142 -13.63 3.97 2.56
N ASN A 143 -14.09 4.49 1.41
CA ASN A 143 -14.90 5.72 1.32
C ASN A 143 -14.35 6.91 2.13
N LEU A 144 -13.03 7.15 2.04
CA LEU A 144 -12.42 8.31 2.71
C LEU A 144 -12.90 9.61 2.03
N PRO A 145 -13.41 10.61 2.76
CA PRO A 145 -13.91 11.84 2.17
C PRO A 145 -12.86 12.53 1.29
N ILE A 146 -13.28 13.02 0.12
CA ILE A 146 -12.38 13.64 -0.86
C ILE A 146 -11.59 14.82 -0.29
N GLN A 147 -12.18 15.57 0.65
CA GLN A 147 -11.54 16.68 1.34
C GLN A 147 -10.32 16.20 2.16
N VAL A 148 -10.48 15.10 2.91
CA VAL A 148 -9.38 14.49 3.68
C VAL A 148 -8.28 14.00 2.75
N ARG A 149 -8.64 13.39 1.60
CA ARG A 149 -7.65 12.98 0.58
C ARG A 149 -6.87 14.16 0.02
N ARG A 150 -7.55 15.28 -0.27
CA ARG A 150 -6.91 16.52 -0.74
C ARG A 150 -5.97 17.12 0.30
N GLU A 151 -6.38 17.15 1.56
CA GLU A 151 -5.55 17.62 2.68
C GLU A 151 -4.30 16.77 2.87
N ILE A 152 -4.43 15.45 2.78
CA ILE A 152 -3.30 14.52 2.84
C ILE A 152 -2.35 14.78 1.67
N ALA A 153 -2.86 14.83 0.43
CA ALA A 153 -2.05 15.10 -0.76
C ALA A 153 -1.30 16.44 -0.65
N ALA A 154 -1.99 17.52 -0.26
CA ALA A 154 -1.38 18.83 -0.04
C ALA A 154 -0.31 18.78 1.07
N THR A 155 -0.56 18.03 2.14
CA THR A 155 0.41 17.84 3.24
C THR A 155 1.67 17.13 2.78
N VAL A 156 1.54 16.11 1.93
CA VAL A 156 2.68 15.43 1.33
C VAL A 156 3.46 16.38 0.43
N LEU A 157 2.80 17.08 -0.49
CA LEU A 157 3.46 17.99 -1.42
C LEU A 157 4.25 19.10 -0.71
N ARG A 158 3.76 19.63 0.43
CA ARG A 158 4.50 20.62 1.22
C ARG A 158 5.87 20.12 1.73
N LYS A 159 6.08 18.80 1.84
CA LYS A 159 7.37 18.21 2.25
C LYS A 159 8.40 18.22 1.11
N TYR A 160 7.95 18.27 -0.14
CA TYR A 160 8.78 18.07 -1.31
C TYR A 160 8.85 19.36 -2.15
N ARG A 161 10.03 20.01 -2.14
CA ARG A 161 10.26 21.27 -2.87
C ARG A 161 10.49 21.07 -4.37
N GLU A 162 11.17 19.99 -4.72
CA GLU A 162 11.47 19.61 -6.11
C GLU A 162 10.57 18.45 -6.54
N ARG A 163 10.31 18.33 -7.84
CA ARG A 163 9.43 17.29 -8.41
C ARG A 163 10.13 16.48 -9.51
N ASN A 164 11.35 16.00 -9.23
CA ASN A 164 12.00 15.04 -10.10
C ASN A 164 11.38 13.64 -9.97
N LEU A 165 11.79 12.70 -10.83
CA LEU A 165 11.27 11.32 -10.87
C LEU A 165 11.33 10.62 -9.50
N GLN A 166 12.46 10.75 -8.80
CA GLN A 166 12.67 10.14 -7.48
C GLN A 166 11.74 10.76 -6.44
N THR A 167 11.59 12.09 -6.45
CA THR A 167 10.71 12.78 -5.52
C THR A 167 9.24 12.42 -5.74
N ARG A 168 8.81 12.19 -6.98
CA ARG A 168 7.42 11.77 -7.25
C ARG A 168 7.11 10.41 -6.63
N ASP A 169 8.03 9.46 -6.71
CA ASP A 169 7.81 8.17 -6.07
C ASP A 169 7.62 8.31 -4.55
N MET A 170 8.46 9.14 -3.94
CA MET A 170 8.36 9.46 -2.52
C MET A 170 7.01 10.14 -2.19
N ILE A 171 6.55 11.06 -3.05
CA ILE A 171 5.23 11.70 -2.93
C ILE A 171 4.11 10.66 -2.97
N ILE A 172 4.10 9.77 -3.96
CA ILE A 172 3.06 8.73 -4.11
C ILE A 172 3.09 7.77 -2.91
N THR A 173 4.30 7.33 -2.51
CA THR A 173 4.50 6.43 -1.38
C THR A 173 4.05 7.07 -0.06
N ASP A 174 4.40 8.32 0.21
CA ASP A 174 3.97 9.03 1.43
C ASP A 174 2.46 9.29 1.44
N TYR A 175 1.88 9.61 0.29
CA TYR A 175 0.44 9.75 0.14
C TYR A 175 -0.28 8.44 0.49
N LEU A 176 0.15 7.32 -0.11
CA LEU A 176 -0.37 5.99 0.18
C LEU A 176 -0.31 5.67 1.69
N ARG A 177 0.85 5.89 2.33
CA ARG A 177 1.05 5.62 3.76
C ARG A 177 0.12 6.44 4.66
N LEU A 178 -0.04 7.73 4.38
CA LEU A 178 -0.92 8.60 5.16
C LEU A 178 -2.39 8.24 4.96
N VAL A 179 -2.83 7.93 3.73
CA VAL A 179 -4.20 7.46 3.46
C VAL A 179 -4.49 6.15 4.19
N ALA A 180 -3.59 5.18 4.08
CA ALA A 180 -3.69 3.89 4.78
C ALA A 180 -3.79 4.07 6.31
N THR A 181 -2.96 4.97 6.85
CA THR A 181 -2.96 5.29 8.29
C THR A 181 -4.29 5.89 8.70
N GLU A 182 -4.81 6.88 7.98
CA GLU A 182 -6.06 7.56 8.33
C GLU A 182 -7.26 6.59 8.29
N ILE A 183 -7.31 5.71 7.31
CA ILE A 183 -8.32 4.65 7.22
C ILE A 183 -8.24 3.70 8.41
N GLN A 184 -7.03 3.23 8.73
CA GLN A 184 -6.85 2.30 9.84
C GLN A 184 -7.21 2.96 11.18
N VAL A 185 -6.90 4.25 11.34
CA VAL A 185 -7.31 5.06 12.51
C VAL A 185 -8.82 5.17 12.58
N ALA A 186 -9.50 5.51 11.47
CA ALA A 186 -10.95 5.62 11.42
C ALA A 186 -11.65 4.29 11.77
N ARG A 187 -11.11 3.15 11.29
CA ARG A 187 -11.61 1.80 11.62
C ARG A 187 -11.49 1.49 13.11
N ILE A 188 -10.31 1.73 13.71
CA ILE A 188 -10.09 1.48 15.14
C ILE A 188 -10.94 2.42 15.99
N TYR A 189 -11.01 3.70 15.62
CA TYR A 189 -11.83 4.70 16.30
C TYR A 189 -13.31 4.27 16.33
N LYS A 190 -13.88 3.90 15.17
CA LYS A 190 -15.26 3.41 15.07
C LYS A 190 -15.49 2.20 15.97
N ALA A 191 -14.57 1.23 15.96
CA ALA A 191 -14.66 0.04 16.81
C ALA A 191 -14.58 0.36 18.32
N MET A 192 -13.76 1.34 18.72
CA MET A 192 -13.65 1.79 20.11
C MET A 192 -14.91 2.52 20.57
N VAL A 193 -15.44 3.44 19.75
CA VAL A 193 -16.67 4.18 20.06
C VAL A 193 -17.87 3.24 20.15
N SER A 194 -17.99 2.25 19.26
CA SER A 194 -19.06 1.24 19.32
C SER A 194 -19.03 0.38 20.59
N LYS A 195 -17.86 0.22 21.22
CA LYS A 195 -17.69 -0.53 22.47
C LYS A 195 -17.88 0.31 23.72
N MET A 196 -17.91 1.64 23.59
CA MET A 196 -18.15 2.51 24.73
C MET A 196 -19.59 2.29 25.17
N PRO A 197 -19.84 1.71 26.37
CA PRO A 197 -21.19 1.47 26.83
C PRO A 197 -21.93 2.80 26.79
N GLN A 198 -23.17 2.80 26.27
CA GLN A 198 -24.08 3.94 26.38
C GLN A 198 -24.49 4.10 27.85
N GLN A 199 -23.52 4.43 28.70
CA GLN A 199 -23.59 4.41 30.16
C GLN A 199 -24.55 5.47 30.73
N ASN A 200 -25.28 6.19 29.87
CA ASN A 200 -26.21 7.26 30.21
C ASN A 200 -27.64 7.06 29.66
N GLN A 201 -28.00 5.88 29.11
CA GLN A 201 -29.39 5.62 28.68
C GLN A 201 -30.14 4.59 29.52
N GLN A 202 -29.56 4.08 30.60
CA GLN A 202 -30.29 3.26 31.59
C GLN A 202 -30.45 4.01 32.91
N ASN A 203 -31.22 5.11 32.87
CA ASN A 203 -32.16 5.36 33.95
C ASN A 203 -33.52 4.83 33.47
N PRO A 204 -33.90 3.57 33.76
CA PRO A 204 -35.32 3.27 33.79
C PRO A 204 -35.89 4.25 34.80
N THR A 205 -36.76 5.14 34.33
CA THR A 205 -37.60 5.94 35.22
C THR A 205 -38.46 4.94 35.95
N ALA A 206 -37.97 4.45 37.09
CA ALA A 206 -38.78 3.80 38.09
C ALA A 206 -39.79 4.87 38.51
N ARG A 207 -40.98 4.82 37.91
CA ARG A 207 -42.15 5.53 38.41
C ARG A 207 -42.42 4.99 39.81
N PRO A 208 -42.31 5.80 40.86
CA PRO A 208 -42.83 5.45 42.16
C PRO A 208 -44.32 5.81 42.21
N ASN A 209 -45.14 4.90 42.73
CA ASN A 209 -46.53 5.05 43.18
C ASN A 209 -47.63 5.23 42.12
N GLU A 210 -48.60 4.32 42.12
CA GLU A 210 -49.83 4.56 42.91
C GLU A 210 -50.56 3.24 43.23
N PHE A 211 -51.03 3.18 44.48
CA PHE A 211 -51.89 2.14 45.04
C PHE A 211 -53.21 2.05 44.27
N GLN A 212 -53.61 0.86 43.84
CA GLN A 212 -55.04 0.52 43.74
C GLN A 212 -55.30 -0.85 44.36
N THR A 213 -56.20 -0.79 45.33
CA THR A 213 -56.75 -1.83 46.18
C THR A 213 -57.67 -2.80 45.41
N ASN A 214 -57.57 -4.08 45.77
CA ASN A 214 -58.62 -5.10 45.88
C ASN A 214 -59.89 -4.97 45.01
N ASP A 215 -60.18 -5.96 44.18
CA ASP A 215 -61.26 -6.91 44.49
C ASP A 215 -61.17 -8.21 43.66
N SER A 216 -61.91 -9.20 44.11
CA SER A 216 -61.69 -10.64 44.04
C SER A 216 -62.40 -11.31 42.86
N SER A 217 -61.85 -12.43 42.34
CA SER A 217 -62.56 -13.73 42.24
C SER A 217 -61.78 -14.79 41.42
N THR A 218 -61.28 -15.80 42.15
CA THR A 218 -61.36 -17.26 41.87
C THR A 218 -61.10 -17.81 40.46
N SER A 219 -60.01 -18.57 40.26
CA SER A 219 -59.98 -20.05 40.43
C SER A 219 -58.66 -20.68 39.92
N GLU A 220 -57.99 -21.41 40.81
CA GLU A 220 -56.88 -22.37 40.64
C GLU A 220 -57.22 -23.60 39.73
N PRO A 221 -56.34 -24.61 39.53
CA PRO A 221 -54.88 -24.59 39.32
C PRO A 221 -54.43 -25.54 38.18
N HIS A 222 -53.22 -25.39 37.63
CA HIS A 222 -52.47 -26.58 37.19
C HIS A 222 -50.96 -26.43 37.35
N LEU A 223 -50.40 -27.37 38.12
CA LEU A 223 -49.00 -27.68 38.32
C LEU A 223 -48.29 -27.98 36.99
N SER A 224 -47.12 -27.35 36.77
CA SER A 224 -46.01 -28.07 36.16
C SER A 224 -44.67 -27.52 36.66
N GLN A 225 -43.97 -28.43 37.30
CA GLN A 225 -42.69 -28.33 37.98
C GLN A 225 -41.53 -27.85 37.09
N PHE A 226 -40.65 -27.04 37.70
CA PHE A 226 -39.20 -27.18 37.76
C PHE A 226 -38.50 -27.98 36.63
N LYS A 227 -37.55 -27.33 35.94
CA LYS A 227 -36.10 -27.59 36.11
C LYS A 227 -35.23 -26.74 35.19
N SER A 228 -34.38 -25.95 35.82
CA SER A 228 -33.17 -25.36 35.26
C SER A 228 -32.19 -26.45 34.81
N GLN A 229 -31.71 -26.40 33.58
CA GLN A 229 -30.44 -27.05 33.19
C GLN A 229 -29.61 -26.10 32.35
N SER A 230 -28.70 -25.40 33.03
CA SER A 230 -27.44 -24.93 32.47
C SER A 230 -26.61 -26.16 32.08
N ARG A 231 -26.22 -26.28 30.81
CA ARG A 231 -25.16 -27.19 30.37
C ARG A 231 -24.13 -26.41 29.55
N PHE A 232 -22.98 -26.19 30.19
CA PHE A 232 -21.71 -25.96 29.51
C PHE A 232 -21.32 -27.21 28.70
N PRO A 233 -20.74 -27.09 27.50
CA PRO A 233 -19.98 -28.18 26.92
C PRO A 233 -18.53 -28.10 27.43
N THR A 234 -18.25 -28.83 28.51
CA THR A 234 -16.90 -29.35 28.78
C THR A 234 -16.74 -30.64 27.99
N ARG A 235 -15.79 -30.67 27.04
CA ARG A 235 -15.35 -31.94 26.43
C ARG A 235 -13.86 -32.13 26.70
N SER A 236 -13.60 -32.88 27.76
CA SER A 236 -12.32 -33.51 28.06
C SER A 236 -12.08 -34.71 27.12
N SER A 237 -10.89 -34.74 26.53
CA SER A 237 -9.99 -35.89 26.33
C SER A 237 -10.54 -37.33 26.48
N SER A 238 -10.24 -38.20 25.50
CA SER A 238 -9.24 -39.30 25.53
C SER A 238 -9.53 -40.35 24.40
N PRO A 239 -8.83 -41.51 24.26
CA PRO A 239 -7.92 -41.78 23.13
C PRO A 239 -8.16 -43.13 22.38
N SER A 240 -7.60 -43.28 21.18
CA SER A 240 -7.29 -44.60 20.55
C SER A 240 -6.59 -44.34 19.21
N ARG A 241 -5.26 -44.46 19.08
CA ARG A 241 -4.50 -45.69 18.79
C ARG A 241 -5.25 -46.68 17.89
N SER A 242 -4.85 -46.73 16.62
CA SER A 242 -4.64 -47.99 15.90
C SER A 242 -3.46 -47.84 14.92
N PRO A 243 -2.57 -48.85 14.80
CA PRO A 243 -1.31 -48.77 14.07
C PRO A 243 -1.29 -49.55 12.73
N SER A 244 -0.45 -49.10 11.78
CA SER A 244 0.26 -49.88 10.73
C SER A 244 -0.60 -50.58 9.64
N PRO A 245 -0.08 -50.95 8.42
CA PRO A 245 1.31 -51.35 8.15
C PRO A 245 1.98 -50.95 6.79
N SER A 246 3.32 -50.85 6.86
CA SER A 246 4.35 -51.55 6.05
C SER A 246 4.39 -51.52 4.50
N ARG A 247 5.60 -51.15 4.03
CA ARG A 247 6.39 -51.78 2.94
C ARG A 247 5.85 -51.60 1.50
N SER A 248 6.63 -51.11 0.54
CA SER A 248 7.87 -51.75 0.09
C SER A 248 8.75 -50.81 -0.77
N PRO A 249 10.06 -51.09 -0.85
CA PRO A 249 11.04 -50.36 -1.64
C PRO A 249 11.21 -50.96 -3.04
N SER A 250 11.75 -50.20 -4.00
CA SER A 250 12.70 -50.77 -4.97
C SER A 250 13.61 -49.71 -5.61
N PRO A 251 14.90 -50.03 -5.77
CA PRO A 251 15.94 -49.19 -6.37
C PRO A 251 16.19 -49.57 -7.84
N VAL A 252 16.57 -48.63 -8.70
CA VAL A 252 17.45 -48.95 -9.84
C VAL A 252 18.44 -47.83 -10.09
N ARG A 253 19.69 -48.28 -10.22
CA ARG A 253 20.95 -47.60 -10.43
C ARG A 253 21.32 -47.71 -11.90
N SER A 254 21.62 -46.59 -12.55
CA SER A 254 22.45 -46.49 -13.77
C SER A 254 22.97 -45.05 -13.79
N LYS A 255 24.23 -44.72 -13.47
CA LYS A 255 25.50 -45.04 -14.13
C LYS A 255 25.43 -44.93 -15.66
N GLN A 256 25.75 -43.75 -16.19
CA GLN A 256 26.53 -43.54 -17.42
C GLN A 256 26.89 -42.05 -17.50
N ARG A 257 28.17 -41.73 -17.24
CA ARG A 257 29.22 -41.45 -18.23
C ARG A 257 29.24 -39.98 -18.65
N SER A 258 30.17 -39.26 -18.02
CA SER A 258 30.94 -38.19 -18.62
C SER A 258 31.53 -38.63 -19.96
N ASP A 259 31.38 -37.80 -20.99
CA ASP A 259 32.50 -37.37 -21.84
C ASP A 259 32.17 -36.06 -22.58
N PRO A 260 33.16 -35.14 -22.73
CA PRO A 260 33.00 -33.86 -23.40
C PRO A 260 33.52 -33.92 -24.86
N LEU A 261 32.71 -33.47 -25.82
CA LEU A 261 33.17 -33.23 -27.20
C LEU A 261 32.63 -31.92 -27.76
N ASN A 262 33.47 -30.90 -27.64
CA ASN A 262 34.06 -30.16 -28.77
C ASN A 262 33.19 -30.01 -30.05
N SER A 263 32.61 -28.84 -30.25
CA SER A 263 32.31 -28.25 -31.57
C SER A 263 32.54 -26.74 -31.45
N LYS A 264 33.73 -26.23 -31.80
CA LYS A 264 34.22 -25.85 -33.13
C LYS A 264 33.19 -25.11 -34.00
N LEU A 265 33.41 -23.79 -34.06
CA LEU A 265 33.36 -22.88 -35.21
C LEU A 265 32.43 -23.22 -36.40
N GLY A 266 31.54 -22.28 -36.70
CA GLY A 266 30.98 -22.03 -38.03
C GLY A 266 30.24 -20.70 -38.01
N ASN A 267 30.97 -19.60 -38.26
CA ASN A 267 30.90 -18.80 -39.49
C ASN A 267 29.64 -17.92 -39.61
N ALA A 268 29.86 -16.63 -39.37
CA ALA A 268 29.01 -15.52 -39.75
C ALA A 268 28.88 -15.40 -41.29
N PRO A 269 27.74 -14.91 -41.81
CA PRO A 269 27.71 -14.31 -43.12
C PRO A 269 28.01 -12.80 -43.03
N ASP A 270 29.07 -12.45 -43.74
CA ASP A 270 29.48 -11.14 -44.20
C ASP A 270 28.37 -10.48 -45.05
N LEU A 271 27.94 -9.28 -44.66
CA LEU A 271 27.13 -8.40 -45.50
C LEU A 271 27.98 -7.16 -45.81
N SER A 272 28.72 -7.30 -46.90
CA SER A 272 29.55 -6.27 -47.49
C SER A 272 28.69 -5.23 -48.20
N ALA A 273 29.14 -3.99 -48.04
CA ALA A 273 28.62 -2.73 -48.56
C ALA A 273 28.30 -2.69 -50.06
N ARG A 274 27.26 -1.92 -50.42
CA ARG A 274 27.27 -1.11 -51.66
C ARG A 274 26.30 0.08 -51.58
N GLY A 275 26.83 1.26 -51.26
CA GLY A 275 26.39 2.51 -51.90
C GLY A 275 27.21 2.75 -53.19
N PRO A 276 27.12 3.89 -53.91
CA PRO A 276 26.42 5.14 -53.59
C PRO A 276 25.61 5.75 -54.76
N ALA A 277 24.73 6.73 -54.47
CA ALA A 277 24.40 7.83 -55.40
C ALA A 277 23.72 9.00 -54.66
N THR A 278 24.37 10.16 -54.67
CA THR A 278 23.83 11.52 -54.46
C THR A 278 23.99 12.28 -55.80
N PRO A 279 23.60 13.57 -55.98
CA PRO A 279 22.71 14.47 -55.21
C PRO A 279 21.67 15.19 -56.11
N ALA A 280 20.70 15.90 -55.51
CA ALA A 280 20.03 17.03 -56.17
C ALA A 280 19.78 18.16 -55.17
N GLN A 281 20.41 19.31 -55.44
CA GLN A 281 20.26 20.59 -54.76
C GLN A 281 19.07 21.37 -55.34
N SER A 282 18.43 22.22 -54.53
CA SER A 282 18.04 23.61 -54.90
C SER A 282 17.38 24.38 -53.72
N PRO A 283 17.34 25.73 -53.77
CA PRO A 283 17.71 26.60 -52.64
C PRO A 283 16.64 27.63 -52.17
N ARG A 284 17.07 28.50 -51.24
CA ARG A 284 16.53 29.84 -50.83
C ARG A 284 15.32 29.81 -49.88
N GLN A 285 15.13 30.69 -48.88
CA GLN A 285 15.63 32.05 -48.62
C GLN A 285 15.32 32.43 -47.15
N SER A 286 16.20 33.21 -46.50
CA SER A 286 15.93 34.03 -45.30
C SER A 286 15.12 35.29 -45.67
N PRO A 287 14.47 36.00 -44.73
CA PRO A 287 15.20 36.99 -43.92
C PRO A 287 14.67 37.29 -42.48
N GLN A 288 15.63 37.45 -41.56
CA GLN A 288 15.89 38.64 -40.72
C GLN A 288 14.71 39.47 -40.17
N ALA A 289 14.59 39.54 -38.83
CA ALA A 289 14.38 40.80 -38.08
C ALA A 289 14.51 40.56 -36.55
N SER A 290 15.45 41.27 -35.91
CA SER A 290 15.40 41.62 -34.48
C SER A 290 14.51 42.87 -34.31
N PRO A 291 13.97 43.18 -33.11
CA PRO A 291 14.73 44.09 -32.25
C PRO A 291 14.57 43.90 -30.72
N GLN A 292 15.53 44.54 -30.06
CA GLN A 292 15.65 44.98 -28.66
C GLN A 292 14.38 45.10 -27.81
N GLY A 293 14.51 44.79 -26.53
CA GLY A 293 13.59 45.25 -25.48
C GLY A 293 13.96 44.77 -24.09
N SER A 294 14.93 45.42 -23.43
CA SER A 294 15.06 45.37 -21.97
C SER A 294 13.88 46.10 -21.32
N PRO A 295 13.37 45.63 -20.18
CA PRO A 295 13.28 46.57 -19.06
C PRO A 295 13.54 45.96 -17.67
N LYS A 296 14.34 46.73 -16.90
CA LYS A 296 14.10 47.17 -15.52
C LYS A 296 13.71 46.15 -14.45
N ARG A 297 14.69 45.90 -13.58
CA ARG A 297 14.59 45.73 -12.12
C ARG A 297 13.45 46.54 -11.47
N PRO A 298 12.83 45.96 -10.43
CA PRO A 298 12.72 46.59 -9.11
C PRO A 298 13.33 45.66 -8.04
N SER A 299 14.36 46.10 -7.32
CA SER A 299 14.29 46.67 -5.96
C SER A 299 13.58 45.79 -4.91
N THR A 300 14.41 45.14 -4.09
CA THR A 300 14.29 45.02 -2.61
C THR A 300 12.94 44.62 -2.00
N ALA A 301 12.88 43.40 -1.49
CA ALA A 301 12.17 43.11 -0.25
C ALA A 301 13.05 42.22 0.64
N LYS A 302 13.58 42.84 1.70
CA LYS A 302 14.23 42.14 2.82
C LYS A 302 13.14 41.33 3.54
N PHE A 303 13.19 40.00 3.46
CA PHE A 303 12.43 39.16 4.36
C PHE A 303 13.27 38.84 5.59
N ALA A 304 12.71 39.23 6.74
CA ALA A 304 13.27 39.06 8.05
C ALA A 304 13.54 37.57 8.34
N ASN A 305 14.74 37.34 8.83
CA ASN A 305 15.27 36.07 9.26
C ASN A 305 14.69 35.74 10.65
N PHE A 306 13.57 35.01 10.72
CA PHE A 306 13.04 34.48 11.98
C PHE A 306 13.68 33.12 12.29
N ASN A 307 14.92 33.15 12.79
CA ASN A 307 15.51 32.04 13.50
C ASN A 307 15.14 32.17 14.99
N ASN A 308 14.08 31.51 15.42
CA ASN A 308 13.84 31.20 16.83
C ASN A 308 13.79 29.69 17.01
N ALA A 309 14.97 29.11 17.24
CA ALA A 309 15.13 27.71 17.66
C ALA A 309 15.04 27.64 19.19
N SER A 310 13.83 27.53 19.72
CA SER A 310 13.59 27.16 21.11
C SER A 310 13.57 25.63 21.23
N LYS A 311 14.58 25.07 21.90
CA LYS A 311 14.64 23.65 22.29
C LYS A 311 13.42 23.27 23.14
N PRO A 312 12.71 22.17 22.87
CA PRO A 312 11.76 21.63 23.83
C PRO A 312 12.50 20.78 24.88
N SER A 313 12.44 21.22 26.13
CA SER A 313 12.75 20.42 27.32
C SER A 313 11.80 19.23 27.42
N LYS A 314 12.37 18.05 27.72
CA LYS A 314 11.64 16.80 27.96
C LYS A 314 10.62 16.98 29.10
N PRO A 315 9.32 16.68 28.90
CA PRO A 315 8.40 16.56 30.01
C PRO A 315 8.52 15.15 30.62
N THR A 316 8.88 15.13 31.90
CA THR A 316 8.77 13.98 32.80
C THR A 316 7.28 13.66 32.98
N SER A 317 6.85 12.50 32.49
CA SER A 317 5.48 12.01 32.64
C SER A 317 5.19 11.63 34.09
N SER A 318 4.75 12.60 34.89
CA SER A 318 4.07 12.35 36.16
C SER A 318 2.56 12.34 35.91
N THR A 319 1.97 11.16 36.04
CA THR A 319 0.53 10.92 35.89
C THR A 319 -0.21 11.59 37.05
N TYR A 320 -0.59 12.85 36.86
CA TYR A 320 -1.51 13.54 37.76
C TYR A 320 -2.94 13.11 37.42
N ILE A 321 -3.59 12.38 38.33
CA ILE A 321 -5.02 12.05 38.24
C ILE A 321 -5.78 13.18 38.95
N PRO A 322 -6.51 14.06 38.24
CA PRO A 322 -7.29 15.10 38.90
C PRO A 322 -8.53 14.45 39.52
N ARG A 323 -8.62 14.58 40.84
CA ARG A 323 -9.76 14.16 41.64
C ARG A 323 -10.73 15.34 41.75
N ASN A 324 -11.47 15.65 40.69
CA ASN A 324 -12.65 16.54 40.74
C ASN A 324 -13.62 16.20 39.59
N GLY A 325 -14.84 15.81 39.96
CA GLY A 325 -15.85 15.16 39.12
C GLY A 325 -16.58 16.06 38.11
N VAL A 326 -15.84 16.82 37.30
CA VAL A 326 -16.41 17.40 36.08
C VAL A 326 -16.38 16.31 35.02
N SER A 327 -17.56 15.80 34.66
CA SER A 327 -17.70 14.84 33.57
C SER A 327 -17.03 15.43 32.32
N PRO A 328 -16.00 14.79 31.75
CA PRO A 328 -15.34 15.33 30.56
C PRO A 328 -16.39 15.51 29.47
N SER A 329 -16.41 16.70 28.86
CA SER A 329 -17.26 16.98 27.69
C SER A 329 -17.14 15.82 26.70
N LEU A 330 -18.26 15.39 26.10
CA LEU A 330 -18.30 14.30 25.12
C LEU A 330 -17.24 14.45 24.02
N ASP A 331 -16.87 15.68 23.69
CA ASP A 331 -15.83 16.00 22.71
C ASP A 331 -14.42 15.68 23.19
N ALA A 332 -14.13 15.85 24.49
CA ALA A 332 -12.84 15.49 25.07
C ALA A 332 -12.64 13.97 25.04
N GLY A 333 -13.70 13.20 25.34
CA GLY A 333 -13.69 11.74 25.24
C GLY A 333 -13.42 11.26 23.82
N LYS A 334 -14.11 11.82 22.82
CA LYS A 334 -13.89 11.48 21.40
C LYS A 334 -12.47 11.79 20.93
N LYS A 335 -11.93 12.96 21.31
CA LYS A 335 -10.54 13.34 20.98
C LYS A 335 -9.52 12.38 21.58
N TYR A 336 -9.72 11.97 22.83
CA TYR A 336 -8.87 10.98 23.49
C TYR A 336 -8.91 9.62 22.76
N ILE A 337 -10.09 9.10 22.42
CA ILE A 337 -10.22 7.83 21.68
C ILE A 337 -9.53 7.91 20.31
N LEU A 338 -9.70 9.03 19.59
CA LEU A 338 -9.01 9.25 18.31
C LEU A 338 -7.49 9.25 18.47
N GLN A 339 -6.97 9.89 19.52
CA GLN A 339 -5.55 9.88 19.83
C GLN A 339 -5.05 8.46 20.14
N GLN A 340 -5.79 7.68 20.92
CA GLN A 340 -5.46 6.29 21.20
C GLN A 340 -5.45 5.42 19.94
N ALA A 341 -6.41 5.62 19.04
CA ALA A 341 -6.43 4.95 17.74
C ALA A 341 -5.17 5.26 16.91
N ARG A 342 -4.75 6.53 16.86
CA ARG A 342 -3.50 6.94 16.18
C ARG A 342 -2.25 6.30 16.77
N LEU A 343 -2.15 6.29 18.11
CA LEU A 343 -1.03 5.64 18.80
C LEU A 343 -0.99 4.13 18.55
N ALA A 344 -2.16 3.47 18.53
CA ALA A 344 -2.27 2.05 18.24
C ALA A 344 -1.80 1.71 16.82
N VAL A 345 -2.19 2.49 15.80
CA VAL A 345 -1.73 2.28 14.41
C VAL A 345 -0.22 2.48 14.32
N LYS A 346 0.30 3.57 14.87
CA LYS A 346 1.75 3.86 14.88
C LYS A 346 2.54 2.73 15.55
N GLY A 347 2.13 2.31 16.75
CA GLY A 347 2.79 1.23 17.48
C GLY A 347 2.79 -0.11 16.73
N ARG A 348 1.73 -0.39 15.95
CA ARG A 348 1.66 -1.59 15.10
C ARG A 348 2.66 -1.55 13.96
N ILE A 349 2.78 -0.43 13.24
CA ILE A 349 3.76 -0.25 12.16
C ILE A 349 5.20 -0.35 12.72
N GLU A 350 5.48 0.30 13.86
CA GLU A 350 6.80 0.24 14.50
C GLU A 350 7.17 -1.17 15.00
N LYS A 351 6.18 -1.94 15.46
CA LYS A 351 6.39 -3.35 15.80
C LYS A 351 6.76 -4.16 14.54
N GLU A 352 6.04 -3.96 13.44
CA GLU A 352 6.31 -4.67 12.19
C GLU A 352 7.70 -4.35 11.63
N GLN A 353 8.08 -3.07 11.65
CA GLN A 353 9.40 -2.64 11.23
C GLN A 353 10.52 -3.34 12.02
N ARG A 354 10.33 -3.54 13.34
CA ARG A 354 11.30 -4.26 14.18
C ARG A 354 11.42 -5.73 13.76
N ILE A 355 10.29 -6.41 13.56
CA ILE A 355 10.27 -7.81 13.10
C ILE A 355 11.01 -7.94 11.76
N LEU A 356 10.75 -7.03 10.82
CA LEU A 356 11.44 -7.01 9.54
C LEU A 356 12.95 -6.78 9.69
N ASN A 357 13.37 -5.85 10.54
CA ASN A 357 14.79 -5.59 10.78
C ASN A 357 15.52 -6.80 11.40
N GLU A 358 14.85 -7.52 12.32
CA GLU A 358 15.38 -8.74 12.92
C GLU A 358 15.56 -9.86 11.88
N GLN A 359 14.58 -10.04 10.97
CA GLN A 359 14.66 -11.02 9.88
C GLN A 359 15.79 -10.77 8.88
N HIS A 360 16.23 -9.52 8.70
CA HIS A 360 17.36 -9.17 7.82
C HIS A 360 18.72 -9.26 8.52
N SER A 361 18.73 -9.41 9.85
CA SER A 361 19.97 -9.50 10.64
C SER A 361 20.46 -10.95 10.81
N THR A 362 19.58 -11.92 10.54
CA THR A 362 19.86 -13.36 10.50
C THR A 362 20.21 -13.80 9.09
#